data_AF-A0A7X9GUI0-F1
#
_entry.id   AF-A0A7X9GUI0-F1
#
_cell.length_a   1.000
_cell.length_b   1.000
_cell.length_c   1.000
_cell.angle_alpha   90.00
_cell.angle_beta   90.00
_cell.angle_gamma   90.00
#
_symmetry.space_group_name_H-M   'P 1'
#
loop_
_entity.id
_entity.type
_entity.pdbx_description
1 polymer ?
#
loop_
_entity_poly.entity_id
_entity_poly.type
_entity_poly.pdbx_seq_one_letter_code
_entity_poly.pdbx_strand_id
1 'polypeptide(L)'
;MPVPPQPGEESTDPRRRIPRTDQLLAHPDIAAAAATMSERVVVGIVRAVQDRARAGEITPEQVQEQILAALGDRPAASLRPVLNATGVIVHTNLGRAPLSAAARTALQDAAGYTDVEFDLGSGARSRRGAGARAALLAACPEAEDALVVNNGAAALLLAVTALAGTGEVVLSRGEMIEIGAGFRLPDLITSTGARLREVGTTNRTHLADYTGAIGPGTGCVLRIHTSNYRVIGFTSEVALRELAGPCREAGIPLIA
;
A
#
# COMPACT_ATOMS: atom_id res chain seq x y z
N MET A 1 -12.86 -76.81 -13.74
CA MET A 1 -13.00 -75.64 -14.64
C MET A 1 -13.65 -74.51 -13.85
N PRO A 2 -13.04 -73.32 -13.75
CA PRO A 2 -13.69 -72.17 -13.13
C PRO A 2 -14.72 -71.59 -14.09
N VAL A 3 -15.87 -71.21 -13.54
CA VAL A 3 -17.01 -70.58 -14.23
C VAL A 3 -16.57 -69.21 -14.78
N PRO A 4 -16.92 -68.83 -16.02
CA PRO A 4 -16.61 -67.50 -16.54
C PRO A 4 -17.42 -66.43 -15.78
N PRO A 5 -16.84 -65.24 -15.54
CA PRO A 5 -17.57 -64.14 -14.90
C PRO A 5 -18.75 -63.67 -15.77
N GLN A 6 -19.88 -63.42 -15.12
CA GLN A 6 -21.09 -62.87 -15.71
C GLN A 6 -20.84 -61.42 -16.19
N PRO A 7 -21.33 -61.01 -17.38
CA PRO A 7 -21.23 -59.64 -17.84
C PRO A 7 -22.37 -58.82 -17.22
N GLY A 8 -22.07 -57.90 -16.30
CA GLY A 8 -23.12 -57.02 -15.78
C GLY A 8 -22.89 -56.22 -14.50
N GLU A 9 -21.68 -56.06 -13.97
CA GLU A 9 -21.44 -55.01 -12.97
C GLU A 9 -21.10 -53.72 -13.71
N GLU A 10 -22.12 -52.90 -13.98
CA GLU A 10 -21.91 -51.49 -14.27
C GLU A 10 -20.98 -50.93 -13.20
N SER A 11 -19.79 -50.51 -13.61
CA SER A 11 -18.87 -49.77 -12.76
C SER A 11 -19.61 -48.53 -12.24
N THR A 12 -20.16 -48.63 -11.03
CA THR A 12 -20.82 -47.54 -10.30
C THR A 12 -19.76 -46.58 -9.78
N ASP A 13 -18.84 -46.14 -10.64
CA ASP A 13 -17.88 -45.11 -10.30
C ASP A 13 -18.66 -43.79 -10.15
N PRO A 14 -18.84 -43.27 -8.92
CA PRO A 14 -19.61 -42.06 -8.69
C PRO A 14 -19.04 -40.87 -9.47
N ARG A 15 -17.76 -40.90 -9.85
CA ARG A 15 -17.12 -39.85 -10.65
C ARG A 15 -17.74 -39.67 -12.04
N ARG A 16 -18.40 -40.70 -12.58
CA ARG A 16 -19.14 -40.61 -13.86
C ARG A 16 -20.38 -39.70 -13.75
N ARG A 17 -20.89 -39.46 -12.54
CA ARG A 17 -22.03 -38.55 -12.29
C ARG A 17 -21.62 -37.10 -12.11
N ILE A 18 -20.31 -36.78 -12.09
CA ILE A 18 -19.83 -35.39 -11.99
C ILE A 18 -20.30 -34.64 -13.25
N PRO A 19 -21.08 -33.54 -13.12
CA PRO A 19 -21.56 -32.78 -14.27
C PRO A 19 -20.39 -32.28 -15.11
N ARG A 20 -20.55 -32.25 -16.43
CA ARG A 20 -19.49 -31.77 -17.33
C ARG A 20 -19.31 -30.26 -17.20
N THR A 21 -18.09 -29.79 -17.49
CA THR A 21 -17.75 -28.36 -17.33
C THR A 21 -18.61 -27.46 -18.22
N ASP A 22 -18.89 -27.85 -19.46
CA ASP A 22 -19.79 -27.14 -20.38
C ASP A 22 -21.21 -27.04 -19.83
N GLN A 23 -21.74 -28.13 -19.27
CA GLN A 23 -23.06 -28.14 -18.63
C GLN A 23 -23.12 -27.20 -17.41
N LEU A 24 -22.07 -27.18 -16.58
CA LEU A 24 -21.99 -26.29 -15.42
C LEU A 24 -21.85 -24.82 -15.84
N LEU A 25 -21.06 -24.52 -16.87
CA LEU A 25 -20.91 -23.15 -17.39
C LEU A 25 -22.18 -22.62 -18.07
N ALA A 26 -23.02 -23.50 -18.60
CA ALA A 26 -24.32 -23.14 -19.18
C ALA A 26 -25.41 -22.88 -18.11
N HIS A 27 -25.15 -23.18 -16.83
CA HIS A 27 -26.10 -22.90 -15.76
C HIS A 27 -26.33 -21.37 -15.64
N PRO A 28 -27.58 -20.87 -15.60
CA PRO A 28 -27.88 -19.43 -15.64
C PRO A 28 -27.12 -18.61 -14.59
N ASP A 29 -27.08 -19.08 -13.34
CA ASP A 29 -26.39 -18.35 -12.25
C ASP A 29 -24.86 -18.39 -12.38
N ILE A 30 -24.30 -19.43 -12.99
CA ILE A 30 -22.85 -19.54 -13.23
C ILE A 30 -22.44 -18.68 -14.44
N ALA A 31 -23.28 -18.67 -15.47
CA ALA A 31 -23.14 -17.78 -16.62
C ALA A 31 -23.29 -16.30 -16.21
N ALA A 32 -24.22 -15.97 -15.30
CA ALA A 32 -24.39 -14.63 -14.76
C ALA A 32 -23.15 -14.15 -14.00
N ALA A 33 -22.44 -15.04 -13.29
CA ALA A 33 -21.19 -14.71 -12.62
C ALA A 33 -20.06 -14.29 -13.60
N ALA A 34 -20.11 -14.73 -14.86
CA ALA A 34 -19.16 -14.28 -15.89
C ALA A 34 -19.36 -12.81 -16.31
N ALA A 35 -20.48 -12.17 -15.93
CA ALA A 35 -20.71 -10.74 -16.15
C ALA A 35 -19.94 -9.86 -15.16
N THR A 36 -19.61 -10.39 -13.97
CA THR A 36 -18.92 -9.65 -12.89
C THR A 36 -17.51 -10.18 -12.62
N MET A 37 -17.18 -11.35 -13.16
CA MET A 37 -15.88 -12.01 -13.00
C MET A 37 -15.34 -12.45 -14.36
N SER A 38 -14.01 -12.42 -14.53
CA SER A 38 -13.41 -12.95 -15.75
C SER A 38 -13.74 -14.44 -15.91
N GLU A 39 -14.01 -14.89 -17.14
CA GLU A 39 -14.29 -16.29 -17.48
C GLU A 39 -13.27 -17.27 -16.89
N ARG A 40 -11.98 -16.90 -16.91
CA ARG A 40 -10.90 -17.70 -16.33
C ARG A 40 -11.11 -18.03 -14.85
N VAL A 41 -11.67 -17.09 -14.08
CA VAL A 41 -11.94 -17.30 -12.65
C VAL A 41 -13.11 -18.25 -12.46
N VAL A 42 -14.19 -18.07 -13.23
CA VAL A 42 -15.38 -18.95 -13.19
C VAL A 42 -14.99 -20.38 -13.55
N VAL A 43 -14.27 -20.57 -14.65
CA VAL A 43 -13.76 -21.89 -15.08
C VAL A 43 -12.83 -22.50 -14.03
N GLY A 44 -11.97 -21.69 -13.42
CA GLY A 44 -11.10 -22.13 -12.33
C GLY A 44 -11.87 -22.68 -11.13
N ILE A 45 -12.97 -22.01 -10.74
CA ILE A 45 -13.85 -22.45 -9.64
C ILE A 45 -14.55 -23.76 -10.01
N VAL A 46 -15.13 -23.85 -11.21
CA VAL A 46 -15.80 -25.06 -11.70
C VAL A 46 -14.84 -26.25 -11.65
N ARG A 47 -13.62 -26.09 -12.16
CA ARG A 47 -12.60 -27.14 -12.14
C ARG A 47 -12.20 -27.54 -10.73
N ALA A 48 -11.94 -26.57 -9.85
CA ALA A 48 -11.57 -26.84 -8.45
C ALA A 48 -12.66 -27.64 -7.71
N VAL A 49 -13.94 -27.31 -7.90
CA VAL A 49 -15.04 -28.05 -7.27
C VAL A 49 -15.20 -29.45 -7.89
N GLN A 50 -15.08 -29.57 -9.22
CA GLN A 50 -15.06 -30.89 -9.88
C GLN A 50 -13.90 -31.76 -9.38
N ASP A 51 -12.72 -31.19 -9.14
CA ASP A 51 -11.55 -31.91 -8.62
C ASP A 51 -11.78 -32.40 -7.19
N ARG A 52 -12.44 -31.62 -6.33
CA ARG A 52 -12.88 -32.06 -4.99
C ARG A 52 -13.83 -33.26 -5.08
N ALA A 53 -14.74 -33.26 -6.06
CA ALA A 53 -15.63 -34.40 -6.29
C ALA A 53 -14.87 -35.63 -6.83
N ARG A 54 -13.87 -35.43 -7.70
CA ARG A 54 -12.99 -36.52 -8.19
C ARG A 54 -12.15 -37.13 -7.07
N ALA A 55 -11.74 -36.32 -6.09
CA ALA A 55 -11.01 -36.74 -4.90
C ALA A 55 -11.91 -37.38 -3.83
N GLY A 56 -13.24 -37.35 -3.99
CA GLY A 56 -14.19 -37.91 -3.03
C GLY A 56 -14.44 -37.03 -1.80
N GLU A 57 -14.01 -35.77 -1.82
CA GLU A 57 -14.24 -34.81 -0.72
C GLU A 57 -15.69 -34.31 -0.68
N ILE A 58 -16.37 -34.31 -1.83
CA ILE A 58 -17.78 -33.98 -1.99
C ILE A 58 -18.44 -34.98 -2.93
N THR A 59 -19.76 -35.15 -2.85
CA THR A 59 -20.48 -36.02 -3.79
C THR A 59 -20.69 -35.31 -5.14
N PRO A 60 -20.84 -36.05 -6.24
CA PRO A 60 -21.14 -35.47 -7.56
C PRO A 60 -22.37 -34.55 -7.55
N GLU A 61 -23.37 -34.88 -6.74
CA GLU A 61 -24.62 -34.13 -6.60
C GLU A 61 -24.42 -32.78 -5.90
N GLN A 62 -23.35 -32.63 -5.10
CA GLN A 62 -22.99 -31.39 -4.42
C GLN A 62 -22.21 -30.40 -5.31
N VAL A 63 -21.72 -30.83 -6.48
CA VAL A 63 -20.83 -30.02 -7.32
C VAL A 63 -21.46 -28.68 -7.72
N GLN A 64 -22.72 -28.70 -8.17
CA GLN A 64 -23.40 -27.48 -8.60
C GLN A 64 -23.61 -26.50 -7.44
N GLU A 65 -24.14 -26.98 -6.31
CA GLU A 65 -24.37 -26.17 -5.11
C GLU A 65 -23.06 -25.54 -4.60
N GLN A 66 -21.98 -26.33 -4.55
CA GLN A 66 -20.66 -25.87 -4.11
C GLN A 66 -20.06 -24.83 -5.07
N ILE A 67 -20.30 -24.93 -6.37
CA ILE A 67 -19.91 -23.90 -7.34
C ILE A 67 -20.69 -22.61 -7.07
N LEU A 68 -22.01 -22.69 -6.90
CA LEU A 68 -22.85 -21.51 -6.65
C LEU A 68 -22.46 -20.80 -5.34
N ALA A 69 -22.20 -21.56 -4.27
CA ALA A 69 -21.69 -21.01 -3.03
C ALA A 69 -20.33 -20.31 -3.23
N ALA A 70 -19.39 -20.96 -3.92
CA ALA A 70 -18.06 -20.40 -4.20
C ALA A 70 -18.10 -19.15 -5.11
N LEU A 71 -19.12 -19.02 -5.95
CA LEU A 71 -19.35 -17.82 -6.77
C LEU A 71 -20.03 -16.71 -5.97
N GLY A 72 -21.08 -17.02 -5.20
CA GLY A 72 -21.85 -16.06 -4.41
C GLY A 72 -21.05 -15.39 -3.30
N ASP A 73 -20.09 -16.09 -2.71
CA ASP A 73 -19.25 -15.58 -1.61
C ASP A 73 -18.02 -14.80 -2.08
N ARG A 74 -17.79 -14.69 -3.40
CA ARG A 74 -16.56 -14.13 -3.94
C ARG A 74 -16.73 -12.68 -4.39
N PRO A 75 -16.20 -11.71 -3.64
CA PRO A 75 -16.14 -10.34 -4.11
C PRO A 75 -15.30 -10.25 -5.39
N ALA A 76 -15.64 -9.30 -6.27
CA ALA A 76 -14.87 -9.00 -7.48
C ALA A 76 -13.40 -8.60 -7.20
N ALA A 77 -13.09 -8.17 -5.97
CA ALA A 77 -11.76 -7.86 -5.49
C ALA A 77 -11.43 -8.68 -4.23
N SER A 78 -10.15 -8.97 -4.00
CA SER A 78 -9.70 -9.66 -2.77
C SER A 78 -9.96 -8.84 -1.50
N LEU A 79 -10.07 -7.52 -1.63
CA LEU A 79 -10.37 -6.59 -0.54
C LEU A 79 -11.89 -6.44 -0.36
N ARG A 80 -12.33 -6.41 0.89
CA ARG A 80 -13.74 -6.23 1.27
C ARG A 80 -13.91 -4.95 2.08
N PRO A 81 -15.01 -4.21 1.90
CA PRO A 81 -15.37 -3.13 2.82
C PRO A 81 -15.54 -3.66 4.25
N VAL A 82 -15.18 -2.85 5.24
CA VAL A 82 -15.25 -3.19 6.67
C VAL A 82 -15.87 -2.05 7.47
N LEU A 83 -16.59 -2.38 8.53
CA LEU A 83 -17.07 -1.40 9.51
C LEU A 83 -16.00 -1.19 10.59
N ASN A 84 -15.45 0.02 10.68
CA ASN A 84 -14.46 0.35 11.70
C ASN A 84 -15.14 0.72 13.02
N ALA A 85 -15.19 -0.22 13.97
CA ALA A 85 -15.69 -0.02 15.33
C ALA A 85 -14.57 0.16 16.39
N THR A 86 -13.32 0.37 15.96
CA THR A 86 -12.16 0.45 16.88
C THR A 86 -12.00 1.81 17.56
N GLY A 87 -12.67 2.86 17.04
CA GLY A 87 -12.44 4.25 17.43
C GLY A 87 -11.14 4.86 16.85
N VAL A 88 -10.31 4.09 16.14
CA VAL A 88 -9.08 4.58 15.51
C VAL A 88 -9.40 5.17 14.14
N ILE A 89 -9.23 6.49 13.98
CA ILE A 89 -9.53 7.21 12.73
C ILE A 89 -8.54 6.83 11.62
N VAL A 90 -7.24 6.96 11.88
CA VAL A 90 -6.18 6.60 10.91
C VAL A 90 -5.70 5.18 11.20
N HIS A 91 -6.51 4.19 10.84
CA HIS A 91 -6.18 2.79 11.10
C HIS A 91 -5.31 2.22 9.97
N THR A 92 -4.03 1.94 10.26
CA THR A 92 -3.04 1.47 9.26
C THR A 92 -3.48 0.19 8.55
N ASN A 93 -4.01 -0.79 9.29
CA ASN A 93 -4.48 -2.07 8.70
C ASN A 93 -5.79 -1.96 7.92
N LEU A 94 -6.60 -0.90 8.12
CA LEU A 94 -7.88 -0.70 7.43
C LEU A 94 -7.79 0.35 6.31
N GLY A 95 -6.58 0.72 5.89
CA GLY A 95 -6.38 1.63 4.75
C GLY A 95 -6.26 3.12 5.11
N ARG A 96 -5.99 3.46 6.37
CA ARG A 96 -5.75 4.85 6.84
C ARG A 96 -7.00 5.74 6.66
N ALA A 97 -6.84 6.93 6.07
CA ALA A 97 -7.91 7.91 5.97
C ALA A 97 -8.91 7.53 4.86
N PRO A 98 -10.20 7.40 5.16
CA PRO A 98 -11.22 7.19 4.13
C PRO A 98 -11.37 8.42 3.25
N LEU A 99 -11.68 8.20 1.98
CA LEU A 99 -11.89 9.27 1.01
C LEU A 99 -13.29 9.89 1.14
N SER A 100 -13.39 11.20 0.87
CA SER A 100 -14.68 11.89 0.77
C SER A 100 -15.51 11.36 -0.40
N ALA A 101 -16.80 11.68 -0.46
CA ALA A 101 -17.65 11.32 -1.59
C ALA A 101 -17.14 11.91 -2.92
N ALA A 102 -16.70 13.18 -2.89
CA ALA A 102 -16.11 13.84 -4.06
C ALA A 102 -14.82 13.16 -4.53
N ALA A 103 -13.91 12.80 -3.61
CA ALA A 103 -12.67 12.10 -3.96
C ALA A 103 -12.93 10.71 -4.55
N ARG A 104 -13.93 9.98 -4.04
CA ARG A 104 -14.35 8.68 -4.60
C ARG A 104 -14.93 8.83 -6.01
N THR A 105 -15.71 9.88 -6.25
CA THR A 105 -16.24 10.18 -7.59
C THR A 105 -15.10 10.48 -8.56
N ALA A 106 -14.14 11.32 -8.17
CA ALA A 106 -12.97 11.60 -9.01
C ALA A 106 -12.14 10.35 -9.35
N LEU A 107 -12.01 9.39 -8.43
CA LEU A 107 -11.36 8.10 -8.71
C LEU A 107 -12.16 7.24 -9.71
N GLN A 108 -13.49 7.25 -9.61
CA GLN A 108 -14.36 6.55 -10.55
C GLN A 108 -14.24 7.15 -11.95
N ASP A 109 -14.23 8.48 -12.06
CA ASP A 109 -14.04 9.18 -13.34
C ASP A 109 -12.65 8.89 -13.93
N ALA A 110 -11.62 8.85 -13.08
CA ALA A 110 -10.25 8.51 -13.45
C ALA A 110 -10.06 7.03 -13.88
N ALA A 111 -11.06 6.17 -13.71
CA ALA A 111 -11.05 4.83 -14.30
C ALA A 111 -11.26 4.84 -15.83
N GLY A 112 -11.74 5.96 -16.38
CA GLY A 112 -11.77 6.24 -17.80
C GLY A 112 -10.59 7.08 -18.28
N TYR A 113 -10.75 7.78 -19.40
CA TYR A 113 -9.78 8.76 -19.86
C TYR A 113 -9.94 10.08 -19.10
N THR A 114 -8.81 10.60 -18.59
CA THR A 114 -8.73 11.91 -17.95
C THR A 114 -7.54 12.70 -18.51
N ASP A 115 -7.54 14.00 -18.28
CA ASP A 115 -6.56 14.97 -18.74
C ASP A 115 -5.24 14.95 -17.95
N VAL A 116 -4.79 13.75 -17.53
CA VAL A 116 -3.65 13.53 -16.61
C VAL A 116 -2.38 14.30 -17.01
N GLU A 117 -2.08 14.33 -18.31
CA GLU A 117 -0.94 15.04 -18.92
C GLU A 117 -1.39 15.77 -20.20
N PHE A 118 -2.62 16.27 -20.22
CA PHE A 118 -3.19 16.93 -21.38
C PHE A 118 -3.84 18.25 -20.98
N ASP A 119 -3.49 19.34 -21.66
CA ASP A 119 -4.11 20.64 -21.43
C ASP A 119 -5.29 20.81 -22.38
N LEU A 120 -6.50 20.89 -21.84
CA LEU A 120 -7.73 20.99 -22.62
C LEU A 120 -7.86 22.31 -23.40
N GLY A 121 -7.20 23.38 -22.93
CA GLY A 121 -7.24 24.69 -23.59
C GLY A 121 -6.41 24.75 -24.87
N SER A 122 -5.21 24.18 -24.85
CA SER A 122 -4.26 24.15 -25.97
C SER A 122 -4.32 22.87 -26.80
N GLY A 123 -4.88 21.79 -26.26
CA GLY A 123 -4.88 20.48 -26.90
C GLY A 123 -3.50 19.81 -26.93
N ALA A 124 -2.56 20.25 -26.09
CA ALA A 124 -1.18 19.79 -26.06
C ALA A 124 -0.85 19.00 -24.78
N ARG A 125 0.31 18.31 -24.80
CA ARG A 125 0.82 17.60 -23.62
C ARG A 125 1.19 18.59 -22.50
N SER A 126 0.82 18.26 -21.27
CA SER A 126 1.08 19.06 -20.07
C SER A 126 1.81 18.24 -18.99
N ARG A 127 2.17 18.88 -17.87
CA ARG A 127 2.77 18.19 -16.72
C ARG A 127 1.70 17.51 -15.87
N ARG A 128 1.99 16.30 -15.43
CA ARG A 128 1.14 15.56 -14.50
C ARG A 128 0.95 16.30 -13.19
N GLY A 129 -0.27 16.26 -12.67
CA GLY A 129 -0.55 16.66 -11.30
C GLY A 129 -0.56 18.17 -11.07
N ALA A 130 -0.75 18.98 -12.12
CA ALA A 130 -0.84 20.44 -12.00
C ALA A 130 -1.85 20.88 -10.94
N GLY A 131 -3.05 20.29 -10.93
CA GLY A 131 -4.07 20.55 -9.92
C GLY A 131 -3.66 20.16 -8.50
N ALA A 132 -3.01 19.01 -8.33
CA ALA A 132 -2.50 18.56 -7.02
C ALA A 132 -1.40 19.48 -6.49
N ARG A 133 -0.46 19.89 -7.35
CA ARG A 133 0.60 20.86 -7.02
C ARG A 133 -0.01 22.21 -6.62
N ALA A 134 -0.96 22.73 -7.39
CA ALA A 134 -1.62 23.99 -7.07
C ALA A 134 -2.37 23.94 -5.72
N ALA A 135 -3.07 22.83 -5.44
CA ALA A 135 -3.77 22.64 -4.17
C ALA A 135 -2.80 22.61 -2.97
N LEU A 136 -1.63 21.97 -3.11
CA LEU A 136 -0.61 21.94 -2.06
C LEU A 136 -0.02 23.32 -1.79
N LEU A 137 0.30 24.08 -2.84
CA LEU A 137 0.80 25.46 -2.71
C LEU A 137 -0.24 26.38 -2.09
N ALA A 138 -1.54 26.18 -2.41
CA ALA A 138 -2.61 26.92 -1.76
C ALA A 138 -2.75 26.56 -0.25
N ALA A 139 -2.49 25.31 0.12
CA ALA A 139 -2.54 24.84 1.51
C ALA A 139 -1.31 25.26 2.34
N CYS A 140 -0.19 25.56 1.68
CA CYS A 140 1.03 26.05 2.32
C CYS A 140 1.55 27.29 1.56
N PRO A 141 0.97 28.48 1.78
CA PRO A 141 1.31 29.68 1.00
C PRO A 141 2.76 30.14 1.12
N GLU A 142 3.46 29.73 2.18
CA GLU A 142 4.88 30.02 2.40
C GLU A 142 5.81 29.08 1.59
N ALA A 143 5.28 28.00 1.02
CA ALA A 143 6.06 27.09 0.19
C ALA A 143 6.30 27.69 -1.20
N GLU A 144 7.56 27.65 -1.65
CA GLU A 144 7.96 28.15 -2.97
C GLU A 144 7.56 27.19 -4.11
N ASP A 145 7.56 25.89 -3.84
CA ASP A 145 7.18 24.83 -4.79
C ASP A 145 6.62 23.60 -4.05
N ALA A 146 5.97 22.68 -4.78
CA ALA A 146 5.49 21.40 -4.29
C ALA A 146 5.73 20.27 -5.30
N LEU A 147 6.12 19.11 -4.76
CA LEU A 147 6.28 17.86 -5.51
C LEU A 147 5.52 16.74 -4.80
N VAL A 148 4.79 15.92 -5.55
CA VAL A 148 4.10 14.74 -5.04
C VAL A 148 4.80 13.49 -5.55
N VAL A 149 5.16 12.61 -4.63
CA VAL A 149 5.71 11.30 -4.92
C VAL A 149 4.84 10.21 -4.29
N ASN A 150 5.20 8.94 -4.51
CA ASN A 150 4.39 7.79 -4.13
C ASN A 150 3.93 7.78 -2.66
N ASN A 151 4.83 8.06 -1.71
CA ASN A 151 4.53 8.09 -0.28
C ASN A 151 5.59 8.88 0.49
N GLY A 152 5.40 9.04 1.81
CA GLY A 152 6.34 9.77 2.67
C GLY A 152 7.75 9.17 2.74
N ALA A 153 7.91 7.85 2.64
CA ALA A 153 9.23 7.22 2.61
C ALA A 153 9.98 7.54 1.31
N ALA A 154 9.28 7.52 0.17
CA ALA A 154 9.85 7.94 -1.10
C ALA A 154 10.19 9.43 -1.11
N ALA A 155 9.39 10.27 -0.43
CA ALA A 155 9.68 11.69 -0.30
C ALA A 155 10.96 11.93 0.51
N LEU A 156 11.10 11.26 1.65
CA LEU A 156 12.30 11.35 2.46
C LEU A 156 13.53 10.81 1.72
N LEU A 157 13.41 9.65 1.07
CA LEU A 157 14.48 9.07 0.27
C LEU A 157 14.95 10.05 -0.81
N LEU A 158 14.01 10.62 -1.58
CA LEU A 158 14.32 11.59 -2.61
C LEU A 158 14.98 12.86 -2.04
N ALA A 159 14.46 13.38 -0.93
CA ALA A 159 15.01 14.56 -0.28
C ALA A 159 16.45 14.33 0.22
N VAL A 160 16.71 13.20 0.88
CA VAL A 160 18.06 12.83 1.35
C VAL A 160 19.00 12.62 0.15
N THR A 161 18.58 11.89 -0.87
CA THR A 161 19.41 11.69 -2.08
C THR A 161 19.77 13.01 -2.74
N ALA A 162 18.80 13.93 -2.88
CA ALA A 162 19.01 15.19 -3.58
C ALA A 162 19.81 16.22 -2.76
N LEU A 163 19.56 16.28 -1.44
CA LEU A 163 20.10 17.34 -0.58
C LEU A 163 21.36 16.92 0.18
N ALA A 164 21.42 15.67 0.64
CA ALA A 164 22.57 15.16 1.39
C ALA A 164 23.57 14.39 0.52
N GLY A 165 23.11 13.74 -0.57
CA GLY A 165 23.95 12.88 -1.40
C GLY A 165 24.64 11.79 -0.56
N THR A 166 25.98 11.73 -0.62
CA THR A 166 26.81 10.82 0.21
C THR A 166 27.31 11.47 1.51
N GLY A 167 26.78 12.64 1.87
CA GLY A 167 27.14 13.38 3.08
C GLY A 167 26.53 12.79 4.35
N GLU A 168 26.78 13.45 5.48
CA GLU A 168 26.21 13.09 6.78
C GLU A 168 24.80 13.66 6.95
N VAL A 169 23.85 12.80 7.32
CA VAL A 169 22.50 13.15 7.75
C VAL A 169 22.49 13.21 9.26
N VAL A 170 22.41 14.42 9.80
CA VAL A 170 22.41 14.66 11.26
C VAL A 170 20.99 14.54 11.80
N LEU A 171 20.75 13.64 12.74
CA LEU A 171 19.43 13.40 13.35
C LEU A 171 19.55 12.97 14.82
N SER A 172 18.49 13.16 15.59
CA SER A 172 18.42 12.69 16.98
C SER A 172 18.33 11.16 17.06
N ARG A 173 19.03 10.56 18.02
CA ARG A 173 18.85 9.13 18.38
C ARG A 173 17.41 8.81 18.78
N GLY A 174 16.69 9.75 19.38
CA GLY A 174 15.29 9.60 19.78
C GLY A 174 14.30 9.54 18.62
N GLU A 175 14.77 9.83 17.40
CA GLU A 175 13.98 9.92 16.17
C GLU A 175 14.24 8.76 15.20
N MET A 176 15.08 7.80 15.58
CA MET A 176 15.34 6.59 14.81
C MET A 176 14.18 5.61 14.98
N ILE A 177 13.16 5.77 14.14
CA ILE A 177 11.91 5.03 14.25
C ILE A 177 11.87 3.76 13.39
N GLU A 178 11.11 2.78 13.87
CA GLU A 178 10.57 1.68 13.07
C GLU A 178 9.04 1.83 12.98
N ILE A 179 8.48 1.73 11.78
CA ILE A 179 7.04 1.86 11.54
C ILE A 179 6.52 0.63 10.78
N GLY A 180 5.34 0.14 11.18
CA GLY A 180 4.62 -0.89 10.43
C GLY A 180 5.37 -2.22 10.38
N ALA A 181 5.41 -2.84 9.20
CA ALA A 181 6.00 -4.17 8.97
C ALA A 181 7.51 -4.10 8.67
N GLY A 182 8.30 -3.48 9.57
CA GLY A 182 9.76 -3.45 9.46
C GLY A 182 10.35 -2.30 8.65
N PHE A 183 9.60 -1.21 8.40
CA PHE A 183 10.21 0.00 7.82
C PHE A 183 11.08 0.69 8.87
N ARG A 184 12.39 0.77 8.61
CA ARG A 184 13.39 1.39 9.49
C ARG A 184 13.95 2.64 8.85
N LEU A 185 13.81 3.77 9.53
CA LEU A 185 14.33 5.04 9.07
C LEU A 185 15.86 5.02 8.80
N PRO A 186 16.70 4.42 9.67
CA PRO A 186 18.15 4.33 9.41
C PRO A 186 18.49 3.56 8.13
N ASP A 187 17.79 2.46 7.87
CA ASP A 187 18.01 1.61 6.69
C ASP A 187 17.62 2.36 5.41
N LEU A 188 16.51 3.12 5.46
CA LEU A 188 16.11 3.98 4.34
C LEU A 188 17.18 5.03 4.03
N ILE A 189 17.66 5.76 5.04
CA ILE A 189 18.65 6.82 4.87
C ILE A 189 19.95 6.24 4.30
N THR A 190 20.48 5.18 4.89
CA THR A 190 21.75 4.59 4.46
C THR A 190 21.67 3.95 3.07
N SER A 191 20.49 3.49 2.64
CA SER A 191 20.27 2.99 1.26
C SER A 191 20.51 4.05 0.17
N THR A 192 20.47 5.34 0.52
CA THR A 192 20.75 6.44 -0.41
C THR A 192 22.25 6.65 -0.66
N GLY A 193 23.12 6.01 0.12
CA GLY A 193 24.56 6.27 0.16
C GLY A 193 24.95 7.36 1.17
N ALA A 194 23.99 8.03 1.81
CA ALA A 194 24.24 8.95 2.90
C ALA A 194 24.76 8.23 4.16
N ARG A 195 25.53 8.94 4.99
CA ARG A 195 26.01 8.46 6.27
C ARG A 195 25.14 8.99 7.40
N LEU A 196 24.76 8.14 8.33
CA LEU A 196 23.98 8.56 9.49
C LEU A 196 24.90 9.19 10.56
N ARG A 197 24.58 10.40 11.02
CA ARG A 197 25.29 11.10 12.10
C ARG A 197 24.32 11.36 13.25
N GLU A 198 24.22 10.38 14.13
CA GLU A 198 23.30 10.41 15.26
C GLU A 198 23.79 11.34 16.37
N VAL A 199 22.89 12.17 16.90
CA VAL A 199 23.17 13.12 17.99
C VAL A 199 22.23 12.94 19.17
N GLY A 200 22.60 13.52 20.31
CA GLY A 200 21.83 13.42 21.56
C GLY A 200 21.69 11.99 22.07
N THR A 201 20.59 11.73 22.77
CA THR A 201 20.23 10.43 23.36
C THR A 201 18.77 10.10 23.04
N THR A 202 18.34 8.88 23.35
CA THR A 202 16.98 8.39 23.06
C THR A 202 15.89 9.29 23.62
N ASN A 203 16.03 9.74 24.87
CA ASN A 203 15.03 10.54 25.55
C ASN A 203 15.33 12.04 25.51
N ARG A 204 16.60 12.45 25.38
CA ARG A 204 17.00 13.86 25.42
C ARG A 204 17.92 14.21 24.27
N THR A 205 17.50 15.19 23.49
CA THR A 205 18.36 15.88 22.53
C THR A 205 18.25 17.38 22.76
N HIS A 206 19.37 18.07 22.65
CA HIS A 206 19.50 19.51 22.83
C HIS A 206 20.05 20.16 21.55
N LEU A 207 19.84 21.46 21.40
CA LEU A 207 20.31 22.21 20.21
C LEU A 207 21.82 22.06 20.01
N ALA A 208 22.59 22.09 21.11
CA ALA A 208 24.04 21.93 21.09
C ALA A 208 24.50 20.60 20.47
N ASP A 209 23.71 19.53 20.61
CA ASP A 209 24.02 18.22 20.03
C ASP A 209 23.99 18.29 18.49
N TYR A 210 23.03 19.04 17.93
CA TYR A 210 22.95 19.28 16.49
C TYR A 210 24.05 20.22 16.02
N THR A 211 24.20 21.39 16.65
CA THR A 211 25.18 22.39 16.19
C THR A 211 26.62 21.91 16.31
N GLY A 212 26.94 21.09 17.32
CA GLY A 212 28.25 20.47 17.47
C GLY A 212 28.54 19.35 16.46
N ALA A 213 27.51 18.82 15.78
CA ALA A 213 27.66 17.80 14.74
C ALA A 213 27.67 18.38 13.32
N ILE A 214 27.25 19.62 13.13
CA ILE A 214 27.32 20.31 11.83
C ILE A 214 28.78 20.62 11.50
N GLY A 215 29.23 20.21 10.31
CA GLY A 215 30.58 20.45 9.83
C GLY A 215 30.72 20.21 8.32
N PRO A 216 31.94 20.20 7.78
CA PRO A 216 32.19 20.11 6.33
C PRO A 216 31.64 18.83 5.67
N GLY A 217 31.42 17.77 6.45
CA GLY A 217 30.86 16.51 5.97
C GLY A 217 29.33 16.45 6.02
N THR A 218 28.66 17.44 6.60
CA THR A 218 27.20 17.46 6.78
C THR A 218 26.50 17.72 5.46
N GLY A 219 25.63 16.79 5.05
CA GLY A 219 24.77 16.93 3.88
C GLY A 219 23.43 17.57 4.21
N CYS A 220 22.79 17.17 5.31
CA CYS A 220 21.57 17.81 5.80
C CYS A 220 21.36 17.55 7.30
N VAL A 221 20.49 18.36 7.92
CA VAL A 221 19.89 18.06 9.22
C VAL A 221 18.48 17.52 8.98
N LEU A 222 18.15 16.42 9.66
CA LEU A 222 16.86 15.77 9.57
C LEU A 222 16.16 15.82 10.93
N ARG A 223 14.90 16.26 10.93
CA ARG A 223 14.00 16.25 12.09
C ARG A 223 12.80 15.35 11.77
N ILE A 224 12.57 14.30 12.55
CA ILE A 224 11.44 13.38 12.30
C ILE A 224 10.41 13.44 13.42
N HIS A 225 9.15 13.66 13.05
CA HIS A 225 8.04 13.53 13.98
C HIS A 225 7.80 12.07 14.38
N THR A 226 7.76 11.78 15.69
CA THR A 226 7.42 10.48 16.26
C THR A 226 5.91 10.19 16.15
N SER A 227 5.48 9.72 14.98
CA SER A 227 4.05 9.64 14.61
C SER A 227 3.25 8.52 15.30
N ASN A 228 3.90 7.45 15.75
CA ASN A 228 3.24 6.24 16.26
C ASN A 228 3.62 5.87 17.71
N TYR A 229 4.49 6.65 18.35
CA TYR A 229 4.82 6.49 19.77
C TYR A 229 5.17 7.83 20.41
N ARG A 230 5.20 7.86 21.74
CA ARG A 230 5.73 8.99 22.52
C ARG A 230 6.59 8.47 23.66
N VAL A 231 7.67 9.18 23.97
CA VAL A 231 8.47 8.93 25.16
C VAL A 231 7.94 9.84 26.27
N ILE A 232 7.69 9.29 27.46
CA ILE A 232 7.15 10.03 28.61
C ILE A 232 8.18 10.00 29.74
N GLY A 233 8.30 11.09 30.50
CA GLY A 233 9.24 11.24 31.61
C GLY A 233 10.29 12.31 31.33
N PHE A 234 11.55 12.01 31.64
CA PHE A 234 12.67 12.94 31.46
C PHE A 234 13.08 13.07 29.99
N THR A 235 12.30 13.80 29.21
CA THR A 235 12.49 13.95 27.77
C THR A 235 12.83 15.38 27.37
N SER A 236 13.53 15.54 26.25
CA SER A 236 13.73 16.83 25.58
C SER A 236 13.90 16.63 24.08
N GLU A 237 13.30 17.52 23.30
CA GLU A 237 13.41 17.58 21.84
C GLU A 237 13.69 19.02 21.41
N VAL A 238 14.32 19.18 20.24
CA VAL A 238 14.59 20.50 19.67
C VAL A 238 13.47 20.85 18.71
N ALA A 239 12.88 22.05 18.85
CA ALA A 239 11.83 22.50 17.95
C ALA A 239 12.41 22.83 16.57
N LEU A 240 11.62 22.63 15.51
CA LEU A 240 12.06 22.88 14.12
C LEU A 240 12.57 24.32 13.92
N ARG A 241 11.91 25.30 14.55
CA ARG A 241 12.31 26.72 14.50
C ARG A 241 13.68 27.00 15.11
N GLU A 242 14.10 26.21 16.10
CA GLU A 242 15.41 26.35 16.75
C GLU A 242 16.53 25.76 15.89
N LEU A 243 16.22 24.74 15.08
CA LEU A 243 17.16 24.16 14.11
C LEU A 243 17.33 25.04 12.86
N ALA A 244 16.26 25.75 12.45
CA ALA A 244 16.24 26.49 11.19
C ALA A 244 17.31 27.59 11.10
N GLY A 245 17.58 28.31 12.19
CA GLY A 245 18.61 29.36 12.23
C GLY A 245 20.02 28.81 11.98
N PRO A 246 20.52 27.91 12.83
CA PRO A 246 21.85 27.31 12.66
C PRO A 246 22.05 26.58 11.33
N CYS A 247 21.02 25.89 10.82
CA CYS A 247 21.10 25.23 9.51
C CYS A 247 21.28 26.26 8.39
N ARG A 248 20.53 27.37 8.43
CA ARG A 248 20.64 28.45 7.45
C ARG A 248 22.00 29.15 7.49
N GLU A 249 22.50 29.44 8.69
CA GLU A 249 23.82 30.06 8.90
C GLU A 249 24.95 29.18 8.36
N ALA A 250 24.83 27.86 8.51
CA ALA A 250 25.80 26.89 8.00
C ALA A 250 25.60 26.53 6.51
N GLY A 251 24.55 27.03 5.85
CA GLY A 251 24.22 26.65 4.48
C GLY A 251 23.80 25.18 4.32
N ILE A 252 23.29 24.56 5.39
CA ILE A 252 22.90 23.15 5.44
C ILE A 252 21.37 23.02 5.30
N PRO A 253 20.86 22.19 4.37
CA PRO A 253 19.44 21.90 4.28
C PRO A 253 18.87 21.30 5.56
N LEU A 254 17.70 21.78 5.98
CA LEU A 254 16.89 21.20 7.05
C LEU A 254 15.68 20.49 6.44
N ILE A 255 15.55 19.19 6.70
CA ILE A 255 14.45 18.33 6.23
C ILE A 255 13.58 17.98 7.45
N ALA A 256 12.25 18.07 7.30
CA ALA A 256 11.27 17.84 8.37
C ALA A 256 10.01 17.12 7.87
#